data_AF-A0A2D9B5M6-F1
#
_entry.id   AF-A0A2D9B5M6-F1
#
_cell.length_a   1.000
_cell.length_b   1.000
_cell.length_c   1.000
_cell.angle_alpha   90.00
_cell.angle_beta   90.00
_cell.angle_gamma   90.00
#
_symmetry.space_group_name_H-M   'P 1'
#
loop_
_entity.id
_entity.type
_entity.pdbx_description
1 polymer ?
#
loop_
_entity_poly.entity_id
_entity_poly.type
_entity_poly.pdbx_seq_one_letter_code
_entity_poly.pdbx_strand_id
1 'polypeptide(L)'
;MAGIVSITVSIVYDNFHTQFIKPFFHLFLYLYFVSSSKKWNITVLLFLIAAMIGEFLTARNFVANYVYIVLLFATYFLIGLFLMKSAIKDSKFRIQLTDIYVGLIILIAFTYVVGSIFFITAEELGDFLFLLVATAAFSGFVGGCFYIAAYHSNPNKIL
;
A
#
# COMPACT_ATOMS: atom_id res chain seq x y z
N MET A 1 2.04 6.59 13.80
CA MET A 1 1.85 8.06 13.75
C MET A 1 1.85 8.61 12.33
N ALA A 2 2.87 8.39 11.49
CA ALA A 2 2.92 8.97 10.14
C ALA A 2 1.71 8.63 9.23
N GLY A 3 1.21 7.38 9.27
CA GLY A 3 0.02 6.99 8.50
C GLY A 3 -1.27 7.69 8.92
N ILE A 4 -1.46 7.93 10.23
CA ILE A 4 -2.61 8.66 10.76
C ILE A 4 -2.57 10.12 10.27
N VAL A 5 -1.39 10.75 10.31
CA VAL A 5 -1.20 12.11 9.79
C VAL A 5 -1.54 12.20 8.30
N SER A 6 -1.11 11.23 7.49
CA SER A 6 -1.45 11.20 6.05
C SER A 6 -2.97 11.09 5.78
N ILE A 7 -3.66 10.24 6.55
CA ILE A 7 -5.11 10.09 6.45
C ILE A 7 -5.83 11.36 6.90
N THR A 8 -5.44 11.94 8.04
CA THR A 8 -6.04 13.17 8.56
C THR A 8 -5.86 14.34 7.60
N VAL A 9 -4.68 14.50 6.99
CA VAL A 9 -4.44 15.53 5.97
C VAL A 9 -5.41 15.36 4.80
N SER A 10 -5.62 14.12 4.34
CA SER A 10 -6.51 13.85 3.20
C SER A 10 -8.01 14.06 3.51
N ILE A 11 -8.41 14.02 4.79
CA ILE A 11 -9.80 14.24 5.22
C ILE A 11 -10.09 15.71 5.52
N VAL A 12 -9.10 16.42 6.07
CA VAL A 12 -9.27 17.80 6.57
C VAL A 12 -9.00 18.84 5.49
N TYR A 13 -8.11 18.55 4.55
CA TYR A 13 -7.72 19.47 3.50
C TYR A 13 -8.39 19.13 2.17
N ASP A 14 -8.73 20.15 1.41
CA ASP A 14 -9.24 19.97 0.05
C ASP A 14 -8.17 19.36 -0.87
N ASN A 15 -8.59 18.90 -2.06
CA ASN A 15 -7.69 18.28 -3.02
C ASN A 15 -6.54 19.22 -3.43
N PHE A 16 -6.74 20.53 -3.41
CA PHE A 16 -5.72 21.51 -3.78
C PHE A 16 -4.57 21.55 -2.77
N HIS A 17 -4.88 21.70 -1.47
CA HIS A 17 -3.86 21.67 -0.42
C HIS A 17 -3.16 20.30 -0.32
N THR A 18 -3.91 19.24 -0.57
CA THR A 18 -3.42 17.86 -0.54
C THR A 18 -2.34 17.60 -1.60
N GLN A 19 -2.40 18.26 -2.76
CA GLN A 19 -1.37 18.18 -3.83
C GLN A 19 0.01 18.68 -3.37
N PHE A 20 0.06 19.66 -2.47
CA PHE A 20 1.32 20.26 -2.02
C PHE A 20 1.87 19.59 -0.77
N ILE A 21 1.01 19.19 0.17
CA ILE A 21 1.44 18.63 1.46
C ILE A 21 2.02 17.21 1.29
N LYS A 22 1.41 16.38 0.43
CA LYS A 22 1.79 14.98 0.26
C LYS A 22 3.21 14.76 -0.29
N PRO A 23 3.71 15.54 -1.26
CA PRO A 23 5.11 15.49 -1.66
C PRO A 23 6.10 15.74 -0.52
N PHE A 24 5.86 16.75 0.31
CA PHE A 24 6.71 17.03 1.47
C PHE A 24 6.66 15.91 2.51
N PHE A 25 5.50 15.26 2.68
CA PHE A 25 5.36 14.10 3.55
C PHE A 25 6.23 12.91 3.07
N HIS A 26 6.24 12.61 1.77
CA HIS A 26 7.07 11.53 1.21
C HIS A 26 8.57 11.85 1.31
N LEU A 27 8.95 13.10 1.06
CA LEU A 27 10.32 13.57 1.24
C LEU A 27 10.74 13.43 2.72
N PHE A 28 9.89 13.84 3.65
CA PHE A 28 10.14 13.69 5.08
C PHE A 28 10.31 12.22 5.49
N LEU A 29 9.46 11.32 5.00
CA LEU A 29 9.59 9.89 5.23
C LEU A 29 10.93 9.34 4.73
N TYR A 30 11.38 9.79 3.55
CA TYR A 30 12.68 9.36 3.02
C TYR A 30 13.84 9.88 3.86
N LEU A 31 13.82 11.17 4.24
CA LEU A 31 14.85 11.77 5.09
C LEU A 31 14.88 11.10 6.47
N TYR A 32 13.72 10.80 7.05
CA TYR A 32 13.61 10.04 8.29
C TYR A 32 14.23 8.64 8.17
N PHE A 33 13.94 7.94 7.07
CA PHE A 33 14.55 6.63 6.78
C PHE A 33 16.08 6.72 6.66
N VAL A 34 16.61 7.68 5.91
CA VAL A 34 18.06 7.87 5.73
C VAL A 34 18.71 8.25 7.06
N SER A 35 18.11 9.14 7.84
CA SER A 35 18.63 9.53 9.16
C SER A 35 18.66 8.36 10.14
N SER A 36 17.63 7.51 10.13
CA SER A 36 17.51 6.39 11.07
C SER A 36 18.39 5.20 10.68
N SER A 37 18.44 4.88 9.38
CA SER A 37 19.20 3.73 8.85
C SER A 37 20.65 4.06 8.51
N LYS A 38 20.99 5.36 8.40
CA LYS A 38 22.26 5.90 7.88
C LYS A 38 22.63 5.37 6.48
N LYS A 39 21.64 4.93 5.70
CA LYS A 39 21.84 4.33 4.37
C LYS A 39 20.95 5.00 3.33
N TRP A 40 21.55 5.30 2.19
CA TRP A 40 20.82 5.67 0.99
C TRP A 40 20.31 4.41 0.31
N ASN A 41 18.99 4.28 0.20
CA ASN A 41 18.36 3.15 -0.47
C ASN A 41 17.48 3.66 -1.61
N ILE A 42 17.89 3.35 -2.84
CA ILE A 42 17.19 3.80 -4.05
C ILE A 42 15.83 3.11 -4.20
N THR A 43 15.68 1.88 -3.74
CA THR A 43 14.42 1.14 -3.78
C THR A 43 13.37 1.79 -2.87
N VAL A 44 13.77 2.27 -1.69
CA VAL A 44 12.89 3.03 -0.78
C VAL A 44 12.54 4.40 -1.38
N LEU A 45 13.48 5.03 -2.09
CA LEU A 45 13.20 6.27 -2.80
C LEU A 45 12.16 6.05 -3.91
N LEU A 46 12.33 5.03 -4.73
CA LEU A 46 11.39 4.67 -5.81
C LEU A 46 10.00 4.31 -5.25
N PHE A 47 9.95 3.58 -4.13
CA PHE A 47 8.71 3.31 -3.40
C PHE A 47 7.97 4.61 -3.05
N LEU A 48 8.66 5.56 -2.42
CA LEU A 48 8.04 6.82 -2.00
C LEU A 48 7.67 7.74 -3.18
N ILE A 49 8.50 7.78 -4.23
CA ILE A 49 8.20 8.56 -5.44
C ILE A 49 6.96 8.02 -6.16
N ALA A 50 6.83 6.69 -6.29
CA ALA A 50 5.66 6.09 -6.93
C ALA A 50 4.36 6.46 -6.21
N ALA A 51 4.35 6.38 -4.88
CA ALA A 51 3.21 6.82 -4.06
C ALA A 51 2.94 8.32 -4.21
N MET A 52 3.98 9.15 -4.12
CA MET A 52 3.87 10.60 -4.25
C MET A 52 3.23 11.04 -5.57
N ILE A 53 3.70 10.49 -6.69
CA ILE A 53 3.16 10.82 -8.02
C ILE A 53 1.72 10.30 -8.14
N GLY A 54 1.44 9.08 -7.66
CA GLY A 54 0.09 8.50 -7.69
C GLY A 54 -0.93 9.33 -6.92
N GLU A 55 -0.56 9.79 -5.72
CA GLU A 55 -1.41 10.66 -4.91
C GLU A 55 -1.57 12.06 -5.52
N PHE A 56 -0.50 12.63 -6.09
CA PHE A 56 -0.57 13.92 -6.78
C PHE A 56 -1.53 13.88 -7.97
N LEU A 57 -1.46 12.83 -8.80
CA LEU A 57 -2.38 12.65 -9.93
C LEU A 57 -3.82 12.44 -9.48
N THR A 58 -4.02 11.69 -8.39
CA THR A 58 -5.33 11.47 -7.77
C THR A 58 -5.95 12.80 -7.33
N ALA A 59 -5.18 13.65 -6.67
CA ALA A 59 -5.65 14.95 -6.19
C ALA A 59 -5.83 15.98 -7.33
N ARG A 60 -5.14 15.84 -8.46
CA ARG A 60 -5.26 16.74 -9.61
C ARG A 60 -6.50 16.46 -10.45
N ASN A 61 -6.69 15.22 -10.87
CA ASN A 61 -7.86 14.76 -11.60
C ASN A 61 -7.87 13.23 -11.65
N PHE A 62 -8.61 12.60 -10.74
CA PHE A 62 -8.67 11.15 -10.63
C PHE A 62 -9.14 10.47 -11.93
N VAL A 63 -10.24 10.95 -12.52
CA VAL A 63 -10.87 10.32 -13.69
C VAL A 63 -9.91 10.37 -14.89
N ALA A 64 -9.32 11.53 -15.16
CA ALA A 64 -8.42 11.68 -16.30
C ALA A 64 -7.09 10.91 -16.17
N ASN A 65 -6.67 10.60 -14.94
CA ASN A 65 -5.38 9.95 -14.68
C ASN A 65 -5.51 8.51 -14.16
N TYR A 66 -6.72 7.94 -14.20
CA TYR A 66 -7.05 6.67 -13.54
C TYR A 66 -6.04 5.56 -13.82
N VAL A 67 -5.75 5.28 -15.10
CA VAL A 67 -4.81 4.22 -15.50
C VAL A 67 -3.40 4.46 -14.93
N TYR A 68 -2.90 5.69 -14.99
CA TYR A 68 -1.57 6.03 -14.45
C TYR A 68 -1.52 5.90 -12.94
N ILE A 69 -2.59 6.31 -12.25
CA ILE A 69 -2.73 6.16 -10.79
C ILE A 69 -2.67 4.68 -10.42
N VAL A 70 -3.45 3.85 -11.10
CA VAL A 70 -3.52 2.41 -10.86
C VAL A 70 -2.15 1.75 -11.07
N LEU A 71 -1.45 2.09 -12.15
CA LEU A 71 -0.10 1.57 -12.42
C LEU A 71 0.95 2.03 -11.39
N LEU A 72 0.90 3.29 -10.97
CA LEU A 72 1.81 3.82 -9.94
C LEU A 72 1.59 3.14 -8.59
N PHE A 73 0.34 2.93 -8.19
CA PHE A 73 0.03 2.21 -6.95
C PHE A 73 0.38 0.72 -7.06
N ALA A 74 0.13 0.07 -8.19
CA ALA A 74 0.60 -1.31 -8.42
C ALA A 74 2.12 -1.42 -8.26
N THR A 75 2.86 -0.50 -8.87
CA THR A 75 4.33 -0.42 -8.76
C THR A 75 4.78 -0.20 -7.31
N TYR A 76 4.13 0.73 -6.61
CA TYR A 76 4.35 0.99 -5.19
C TYR A 76 4.17 -0.29 -4.34
N PHE A 77 3.07 -1.03 -4.52
CA PHE A 77 2.81 -2.25 -3.77
C PHE A 77 3.82 -3.37 -4.09
N LEU A 78 4.21 -3.52 -5.35
CA LEU A 78 5.22 -4.51 -5.77
C LEU A 78 6.62 -4.19 -5.20
N ILE A 79 7.03 -2.92 -5.22
CA ILE A 79 8.29 -2.49 -4.58
C ILE A 79 8.21 -2.73 -3.07
N GLY A 80 7.06 -2.43 -2.45
CA GLY A 80 6.81 -2.71 -1.04
C GLY A 80 6.97 -4.19 -0.69
N LEU A 81 6.37 -5.08 -1.48
CA LEU A 81 6.53 -6.53 -1.36
C LEU A 81 8.01 -6.96 -1.48
N PHE A 82 8.73 -6.38 -2.44
CA PHE A 82 10.16 -6.64 -2.61
C PHE A 82 10.98 -6.19 -1.39
N LEU A 83 10.71 -5.01 -0.84
CA LEU A 83 11.35 -4.50 0.38
C LEU A 83 11.04 -5.40 1.60
N MET A 84 9.85 -6.00 1.65
CA MET A 84 9.43 -6.93 2.70
C MET A 84 10.01 -8.35 2.56
N LYS A 85 10.60 -8.71 1.41
CA LYS A 85 11.08 -10.07 1.12
C LYS A 85 12.02 -10.64 2.19
N SER A 86 12.95 -9.83 2.70
CA SER A 86 13.89 -10.30 3.74
C SER A 86 13.14 -10.61 5.04
N ALA A 87 12.25 -9.72 5.47
CA ALA A 87 11.48 -9.90 6.69
C ALA A 87 10.53 -11.11 6.62
N ILE A 88 9.95 -11.38 5.45
CA ILE A 88 9.09 -12.55 5.20
C ILE A 88 9.91 -13.85 5.18
N LYS A 89 11.13 -13.83 4.63
CA LYS A 89 11.99 -15.01 4.56
C LYS A 89 12.47 -15.46 5.95
N ASP A 90 12.69 -14.50 6.85
CA ASP A 90 13.23 -14.77 8.19
C ASP A 90 12.16 -15.21 9.19
N SER A 91 10.87 -15.03 8.89
CA SER A 91 9.77 -15.44 9.76
C SER A 91 9.36 -16.89 9.55
N LYS A 92 9.56 -17.74 10.57
CA LYS A 92 9.05 -19.13 10.61
C LYS A 92 7.65 -19.15 11.24
N PHE A 93 6.62 -18.77 10.49
CA PHE A 93 5.25 -18.73 11.04
C PHE A 93 4.57 -20.10 11.00
N ARG A 94 3.94 -20.53 12.10
CA ARG A 94 2.97 -21.64 12.16
C ARG A 94 1.57 -21.02 12.22
N ILE A 95 0.76 -21.22 11.19
CA ILE A 95 -0.58 -20.63 11.07
C ILE A 95 -1.49 -21.21 12.17
N GLN A 96 -2.05 -20.36 13.05
CA GLN A 96 -3.08 -20.75 14.01
C GLN A 96 -4.48 -20.48 13.43
N LEU A 97 -5.49 -21.26 13.84
CA LEU A 97 -6.87 -21.14 13.32
C LEU A 97 -7.46 -19.73 13.49
N THR A 98 -7.09 -19.00 14.54
CA THR A 98 -7.54 -17.61 14.77
C THR A 98 -7.02 -16.64 13.72
N ASP A 99 -5.80 -16.86 13.20
CA ASP A 99 -5.22 -16.03 12.15
C ASP A 99 -5.95 -16.25 10.81
N ILE A 100 -6.48 -17.46 10.61
CA ILE A 100 -7.31 -17.81 9.44
C ILE A 100 -8.61 -17.01 9.46
N TYR A 101 -9.29 -16.87 10.59
CA TYR A 101 -10.53 -16.09 10.70
C TYR A 101 -10.32 -14.60 10.45
N VAL A 102 -9.24 -14.02 10.99
CA VAL A 102 -8.87 -12.61 10.72
C VAL A 102 -8.53 -12.42 9.25
N GLY A 103 -7.76 -13.34 8.66
CA GLY A 103 -7.49 -13.37 7.23
C GLY A 103 -8.76 -13.47 6.38
N LEU A 104 -9.76 -14.24 6.82
CA LEU A 104 -11.04 -14.40 6.15
C LEU A 104 -11.88 -13.13 6.18
N ILE A 105 -11.92 -12.41 7.31
CA ILE A 105 -12.61 -11.13 7.43
C ILE A 105 -11.96 -10.10 6.50
N ILE A 106 -10.63 -10.05 6.46
CA ILE A 106 -9.88 -9.19 5.54
C ILE A 106 -10.20 -9.57 4.10
N LEU A 107 -10.22 -10.87 3.77
CA LEU A 107 -10.54 -11.36 2.43
C LEU A 107 -11.99 -11.00 2.01
N ILE A 108 -12.96 -11.07 2.92
CA ILE A 108 -14.36 -10.69 2.66
C ILE A 108 -14.47 -9.18 2.41
N ALA A 109 -13.88 -8.36 3.29
CA ALA A 109 -13.86 -6.90 3.10
C ALA A 109 -13.15 -6.53 1.79
N PHE A 110 -12.07 -7.25 1.47
CA PHE A 110 -11.32 -7.09 0.23
C PHE A 110 -12.15 -7.46 -1.00
N THR A 111 -12.80 -8.63 -0.98
CA THR A 111 -13.67 -9.10 -2.07
C THR A 111 -14.83 -8.15 -2.29
N TYR A 112 -15.38 -7.57 -1.22
CA TYR A 112 -16.42 -6.55 -1.30
C TYR A 112 -15.93 -5.28 -2.01
N VAL A 113 -14.75 -4.77 -1.67
CA VAL A 113 -14.16 -3.60 -2.33
C VAL A 113 -13.92 -3.90 -3.81
N VAL A 114 -13.31 -5.04 -4.13
CA VAL A 114 -13.03 -5.44 -5.53
C VAL A 114 -14.31 -5.66 -6.32
N GLY A 115 -15.32 -6.32 -5.73
CA GLY A 115 -16.62 -6.55 -6.35
C GLY A 115 -17.42 -5.25 -6.56
N SER A 116 -17.30 -4.29 -5.64
CA SER A 116 -17.93 -2.97 -5.79
C SER A 116 -17.31 -2.20 -6.95
N ILE A 117 -15.99 -2.27 -7.12
CA ILE A 117 -15.32 -1.64 -8.25
C ILE A 117 -15.69 -2.36 -9.56
N PHE A 118 -15.71 -3.70 -9.57
CA PHE A 118 -16.16 -4.51 -10.71
C PHE A 118 -17.56 -4.11 -11.18
N PHE A 119 -18.50 -3.97 -10.25
CA PHE A 119 -19.88 -3.60 -10.56
C PHE A 119 -20.00 -2.20 -11.19
N ILE A 120 -19.07 -1.30 -10.85
CA ILE A 120 -19.06 0.08 -11.35
C ILE A 120 -18.31 0.20 -12.69
N THR A 121 -17.31 -0.65 -12.95
CA THR A 121 -16.40 -0.52 -14.12
C THR A 121 -16.62 -1.57 -15.22
N ALA A 122 -17.69 -2.36 -15.15
CA ALA A 122 -17.91 -3.53 -16.01
C ALA A 122 -17.99 -3.24 -17.53
N GLU A 123 -18.19 -2.00 -17.96
CA GLU A 123 -18.24 -1.62 -19.38
C GLU A 123 -16.86 -1.34 -20.01
N GLU A 124 -15.78 -1.24 -19.22
CA GLU A 124 -14.43 -0.90 -19.71
C GLU A 124 -13.40 -2.03 -19.43
N LEU A 125 -13.39 -3.05 -20.30
CA LEU A 125 -12.58 -4.26 -20.16
C LEU A 125 -11.06 -4.01 -20.09
N GLY A 126 -10.56 -2.93 -20.69
CA GLY A 126 -9.14 -2.56 -20.68
C GLY A 126 -8.67 -2.03 -19.32
N ASP A 127 -9.47 -1.15 -18.71
CA ASP A 127 -9.22 -0.58 -17.38
C ASP A 127 -9.34 -1.63 -16.27
N PHE A 128 -10.13 -2.67 -16.54
CA PHE A 128 -10.30 -3.80 -15.64
C PHE A 128 -9.02 -4.61 -15.41
N LEU A 129 -8.21 -4.83 -16.46
CA LEU A 129 -6.96 -5.59 -16.34
C LEU A 129 -5.93 -4.88 -15.46
N PHE A 130 -5.79 -3.57 -15.62
CA PHE A 130 -4.86 -2.77 -14.80
C PHE A 130 -5.30 -2.75 -13.34
N LEU A 131 -6.61 -2.61 -13.11
CA LEU A 131 -7.18 -2.65 -11.77
C LEU A 131 -6.95 -4.02 -11.11
N LEU A 132 -7.13 -5.13 -11.84
CA LEU A 132 -6.89 -6.47 -11.32
C LEU A 132 -5.44 -6.64 -10.85
N VAL A 133 -4.47 -6.18 -11.64
CA VAL A 133 -3.05 -6.23 -11.30
C VAL A 133 -2.75 -5.39 -10.06
N ALA A 134 -3.25 -4.15 -10.01
CA ALA A 134 -3.07 -3.28 -8.85
C ALA A 134 -3.71 -3.86 -7.59
N THR A 135 -4.88 -4.47 -7.73
CA THR A 135 -5.60 -5.15 -6.66
C THR A 135 -4.82 -6.33 -6.13
N ALA A 136 -4.31 -7.21 -7.00
CA ALA A 136 -3.50 -8.36 -6.58
C ALA A 136 -2.20 -7.93 -5.88
N ALA A 137 -1.52 -6.91 -6.41
CA ALA A 137 -0.33 -6.33 -5.79
C ALA A 137 -0.66 -5.74 -4.41
N PHE A 138 -1.77 -5.01 -4.29
CA PHE A 138 -2.27 -4.47 -3.04
C PHE A 138 -2.58 -5.56 -2.02
N SER A 139 -3.29 -6.64 -2.42
CA SER A 139 -3.57 -7.79 -1.53
C SER A 139 -2.28 -8.38 -0.98
N GLY A 140 -1.30 -8.62 -1.86
CA GLY A 140 -0.01 -9.19 -1.48
C GLY A 140 0.73 -8.28 -0.50
N PHE A 141 0.76 -6.97 -0.78
CA PHE A 141 1.39 -5.99 0.09
C PHE A 141 0.74 -5.95 1.48
N VAL A 142 -0.58 -5.82 1.55
CA VAL A 142 -1.33 -5.80 2.82
C VAL A 142 -1.14 -7.11 3.58
N GLY A 143 -1.27 -8.25 2.90
CA GLY A 143 -1.02 -9.56 3.49
C GLY A 143 0.39 -9.69 4.06
N GLY A 144 1.41 -9.22 3.33
CA GLY A 144 2.80 -9.16 3.80
C GLY A 144 2.98 -8.29 5.03
N CYS A 145 2.36 -7.10 5.08
CA CYS A 145 2.39 -6.24 6.26
C CYS A 145 1.77 -6.91 7.48
N PHE A 146 0.58 -7.52 7.34
CA PHE A 146 -0.06 -8.25 8.43
C PHE A 146 0.77 -9.44 8.90
N TYR A 147 1.37 -10.17 7.96
CA TYR A 147 2.22 -11.31 8.26
C TYR A 147 3.45 -10.91 9.11
N ILE A 148 4.14 -9.83 8.73
CA ILE A 148 5.29 -9.31 9.50
C ILE A 148 4.85 -8.79 10.88
N ALA A 149 3.72 -8.09 10.96
CA ALA A 149 3.20 -7.55 12.21
C ALA A 149 2.77 -8.65 13.19
N ALA A 150 2.10 -9.70 12.69
CA ALA A 150 1.71 -10.87 13.48
C ALA A 150 2.94 -11.62 14.03
N TYR A 151 3.99 -11.78 13.22
CA TYR A 151 5.26 -12.40 13.65
C TYR A 151 5.93 -11.64 14.79
N HIS A 152 6.05 -10.30 14.69
CA HIS A 152 6.69 -9.50 15.72
C HIS A 152 5.87 -9.37 17.02
N SER A 153 4.55 -9.52 16.94
CA SER A 153 3.67 -9.40 18.11
C SER A 153 3.63 -10.68 18.96
N ASN A 154 4.01 -11.84 18.41
CA ASN A 154 4.05 -13.12 19.13
C ASN A 154 5.31 -13.94 18.80
N PRO A 155 6.53 -13.45 19.10
CA PRO A 155 7.77 -14.17 18.79
C PRO A 155 7.87 -15.53 19.50
N ASN A 156 7.19 -15.69 20.65
CA ASN A 156 7.28 -16.88 21.51
C ASN A 156 6.14 -17.90 21.32
N LYS A 157 5.18 -17.70 20.41
CA LYS A 157 4.20 -18.76 20.05
C LYS A 157 4.72 -19.72 18.97
N ILE A 158 6.01 -19.58 18.63
CA ILE A 158 6.72 -20.35 17.60
C ILE A 158 7.61 -21.44 18.24
N LEU A 159 7.63 -21.56 19.56
CA LEU A 159 8.15 -22.71 20.29
C LEU A 159 7.01 -23.68 20.65
#